data_AF-A0AAU9W2U7-F1
#
_entry.id   AF-A0AAU9W2U7-F1
#
_cell.length_a   1.000
_cell.length_b   1.000
_cell.length_c   1.000
_cell.angle_alpha   90.00
_cell.angle_beta   90.00
_cell.angle_gamma   90.00
#
_symmetry.space_group_name_H-M   'P 1'
#
loop_
_entity.id
_entity.type
_entity.pdbx_description
1 polymer ?
#
loop_
_entity_poly.entity_id
_entity_poly.type
_entity_poly.pdbx_seq_one_letter_code
_entity_poly.pdbx_strand_id
1 'polypeptide(L)'
;LAQDYAERHKQYSLLPIYVRLARSDDLFLSPASKFRLDGSLSDHSCYIEVPFLPGAYGIDEFQEMVEEFKARPHWGKNNRLTQSKVEEIYPADSLKKWGAVYRIFNRGGPFENRFTYNMGFAKLFDHPIDEQPSA
;
A
#
# COMPACT_ATOMS: atom_id res chain seq x y z
N LEU A 1 3.87 -21.08 -2.39
CA LEU A 1 3.43 -19.82 -3.03
C LEU A 1 4.04 -19.62 -4.43
N ALA A 2 5.32 -19.27 -4.55
CA ALA A 2 5.94 -19.04 -5.87
C ALA A 2 6.05 -20.32 -6.73
N GLN A 3 6.36 -21.47 -6.11
CA GLN A 3 6.39 -22.76 -6.80
C GLN A 3 4.99 -23.22 -7.21
N ASP A 4 4.01 -23.15 -6.31
CA ASP A 4 2.60 -23.48 -6.63
C ASP A 4 2.04 -22.61 -7.77
N TYR A 5 2.38 -21.32 -7.78
CA TYR A 5 2.02 -20.41 -8.87
C TYR A 5 2.69 -20.82 -10.19
N ALA A 6 3.98 -21.14 -10.16
CA ALA A 6 4.71 -21.58 -11.34
C ALA A 6 4.14 -22.88 -11.93
N GLU A 7 3.74 -23.83 -11.08
CA GLU A 7 3.09 -25.08 -11.51
C GLU A 7 1.70 -24.82 -12.12
N ARG A 8 0.88 -23.98 -11.49
CA ARG A 8 -0.49 -23.67 -11.96
C ARG A 8 -0.51 -22.90 -13.27
N HIS A 9 0.37 -21.91 -13.43
CA HIS A 9 0.34 -20.99 -14.56
C HIS A 9 1.45 -21.26 -15.60
N LYS A 10 2.29 -22.29 -15.39
CA LYS A 10 3.49 -22.59 -16.19
C LYS A 10 4.41 -21.37 -16.36
N GLN A 11 4.43 -20.52 -15.34
CA GLN A 11 5.15 -19.24 -15.29
C GLN A 11 6.31 -19.35 -14.30
N TYR A 12 7.51 -19.60 -14.80
CA TYR A 12 8.71 -19.70 -13.97
C TYR A 12 9.44 -18.36 -13.99
N SER A 13 9.53 -17.69 -12.85
CA SER A 13 10.35 -16.49 -12.71
C SER A 13 11.77 -16.88 -12.33
N LEU A 14 12.74 -16.41 -13.12
CA LEU A 14 14.16 -16.44 -12.76
C LEU A 14 14.57 -15.21 -11.94
N LEU A 15 13.64 -14.27 -11.75
CA LEU A 15 13.92 -13.06 -10.99
C LEU A 15 13.91 -13.40 -9.50
N PRO A 16 14.90 -12.90 -8.74
CA PRO A 16 15.02 -13.26 -7.33
C PRO A 16 13.91 -12.62 -6.50
N ILE A 17 13.36 -13.38 -5.54
CA ILE A 17 12.52 -12.82 -4.48
C ILE A 17 13.43 -12.09 -3.50
N TYR A 18 13.16 -10.82 -3.25
CA TYR A 18 13.91 -10.02 -2.28
C TYR A 18 13.20 -10.04 -0.94
N VAL A 19 13.93 -10.36 0.12
CA VAL A 19 13.43 -10.30 1.50
C VAL A 19 14.35 -9.40 2.30
N ARG A 20 13.76 -8.41 2.99
CA ARG A 20 14.49 -7.49 3.85
C ARG A 20 13.75 -7.32 5.18
N LEU A 21 14.48 -7.56 6.27
CA LEU A 21 14.03 -7.21 7.61
C LEU A 21 14.46 -5.77 7.92
N ALA A 22 13.52 -4.98 8.41
CA ALA A 22 13.76 -3.61 8.85
C ALA A 22 13.14 -3.40 10.23
N ARG A 23 13.74 -2.51 11.02
CA ARG A 23 13.11 -2.04 12.25
C ARG A 23 11.87 -1.23 11.90
N SER A 24 10.80 -1.44 12.66
CA SER A 24 9.56 -0.68 12.49
C SER A 24 9.73 0.77 12.95
N ASP A 25 8.96 1.65 12.33
CA ASP A 25 8.91 3.08 12.66
C ASP A 25 7.61 3.45 13.40
N ASP A 26 7.49 4.70 13.82
CA ASP A 26 6.29 5.25 14.45
C ASP A 26 5.54 6.24 13.54
N LEU A 27 5.75 6.17 12.23
CA LEU A 27 5.01 6.96 11.26
C LEU A 27 3.63 6.33 11.03
N PHE A 28 2.58 7.15 11.02
CA PHE A 28 1.19 6.65 11.03
C PHE A 28 0.82 5.80 9.80
N LEU A 29 1.26 6.19 8.61
CA LEU A 29 0.96 5.48 7.36
C LEU A 29 2.21 4.83 6.73
N SER A 30 3.26 4.57 7.50
CA SER A 30 4.38 3.79 6.94
C SER A 30 3.99 2.32 6.75
N PRO A 31 4.38 1.66 5.66
CA PRO A 31 4.24 0.22 5.52
C PRO A 31 4.94 -0.57 6.65
N ALA A 32 6.02 -0.01 7.24
CA ALA A 32 6.72 -0.58 8.39
C ALA A 32 6.29 0.01 9.74
N SER A 33 5.16 0.72 9.79
CA SER A 33 4.66 1.30 11.03
C SER A 33 4.42 0.24 12.08
N LYS A 34 4.93 0.48 13.30
CA LYS A 34 4.81 -0.43 14.44
C LYS A 34 3.37 -0.64 14.90
N PHE A 35 2.46 0.27 14.57
CA PHE A 35 1.06 0.22 15.02
C PHE A 35 0.28 -0.82 14.23
N ARG A 36 -0.17 -1.89 14.88
CA ARG A 36 -0.99 -2.95 14.26
C ARG A 36 -2.48 -2.73 14.51
N LEU A 37 -3.33 -3.36 13.70
CA LEU A 37 -4.79 -3.24 13.77
C LEU A 37 -5.37 -3.79 15.08
N ASP A 38 -4.73 -4.79 15.67
CA ASP A 38 -5.09 -5.40 16.95
C ASP A 38 -4.64 -4.57 18.16
N GLY A 39 -4.05 -3.39 17.95
CA GLY A 39 -3.52 -2.52 19.00
C GLY A 39 -2.15 -2.93 19.54
N SER A 40 -1.60 -4.07 19.10
CA SER A 40 -0.25 -4.48 19.46
C SER A 40 0.82 -3.70 18.69
N LEU A 41 2.06 -3.79 19.16
CA LEU A 41 3.21 -3.16 18.53
C LEU A 41 4.09 -4.22 17.86
N SER A 42 4.63 -3.88 16.68
CA SER A 42 5.66 -4.66 15.98
C SER A 42 6.98 -3.91 16.01
N ASP A 43 8.06 -4.55 16.47
CA ASP A 43 9.39 -3.92 16.48
C ASP A 43 10.12 -4.07 15.13
N HIS A 44 9.73 -5.08 14.35
CA HIS A 44 10.31 -5.37 13.06
C HIS A 44 9.22 -5.56 12.01
N SER A 45 9.57 -5.26 10.76
CA SER A 45 8.75 -5.50 9.59
C SER A 45 9.58 -6.23 8.53
N CYS A 46 8.93 -7.13 7.81
CA CYS A 46 9.52 -7.87 6.71
C CYS A 46 8.98 -7.33 5.39
N TYR A 47 9.87 -6.81 4.56
CA TYR A 47 9.56 -6.46 3.18
C TYR A 47 9.85 -7.67 2.30
N ILE A 48 8.86 -8.08 1.53
CA ILE A 48 8.97 -9.12 0.52
C ILE A 48 8.65 -8.47 -0.82
N GLU A 49 9.63 -8.43 -1.73
CA GLU A 49 9.42 -7.96 -3.10
C GLU A 49 9.53 -9.14 -4.05
N VAL A 50 8.49 -9.32 -4.85
CA VAL A 50 8.42 -10.35 -5.88
C VAL A 50 8.43 -9.64 -7.23
N PRO A 51 9.57 -9.62 -7.94
CA PRO A 51 9.67 -8.95 -9.22
C PRO A 51 8.97 -9.75 -10.32
N PHE A 52 8.27 -9.03 -11.19
CA PHE A 52 7.65 -9.55 -12.41
C PHE A 52 8.18 -8.77 -13.60
N LEU A 53 8.39 -9.46 -14.72
CA LEU A 53 8.68 -8.77 -15.99
C LEU A 53 7.42 -8.05 -16.47
N PRO A 54 7.55 -6.87 -17.10
CA PRO A 54 6.41 -6.20 -17.74
C PRO A 54 5.69 -7.15 -18.71
N GLY A 55 4.37 -7.25 -18.58
CA GLY A 55 3.54 -8.15 -19.40
C GLY A 55 3.56 -9.62 -18.98
N ALA A 56 4.17 -9.97 -17.84
CA ALA A 56 4.03 -11.33 -17.29
C ALA A 56 2.55 -11.65 -16.99
N TYR A 57 2.17 -12.89 -17.25
CA TYR A 57 0.81 -13.36 -17.06
C TYR A 57 0.59 -13.74 -15.60
N GLY A 58 -0.63 -13.51 -15.10
CA GLY A 58 -1.12 -13.93 -13.78
C GLY A 58 -0.57 -13.18 -12.55
N ILE A 59 0.02 -11.99 -12.76
CA ILE A 59 0.47 -11.09 -11.68
C ILE A 59 -0.70 -10.77 -10.72
N ASP A 60 -1.91 -10.67 -11.27
CA ASP A 60 -3.12 -10.30 -10.58
C ASP A 60 -3.54 -11.37 -9.54
N GLU A 61 -3.50 -12.64 -9.91
CA GLU A 61 -3.79 -13.78 -9.04
C GLU A 61 -2.72 -13.95 -7.95
N PHE A 62 -1.45 -13.68 -8.30
CA PHE A 62 -0.39 -13.67 -7.30
C PHE A 62 -0.62 -12.56 -6.27
N GLN A 63 -1.03 -11.37 -6.73
CA GLN A 63 -1.32 -10.26 -5.84
C GLN A 63 -2.50 -10.58 -4.89
N GLU A 64 -3.55 -11.21 -5.39
CA GLU A 64 -4.68 -11.66 -4.56
C GLU A 64 -4.25 -12.62 -3.45
N MET A 65 -3.36 -13.57 -3.76
CA MET A 65 -2.82 -14.50 -2.77
C MET A 65 -1.99 -13.80 -1.68
N VAL A 66 -1.28 -12.72 -2.04
CA VAL A 66 -0.52 -11.92 -1.06
C VAL A 66 -1.44 -11.07 -0.18
N GLU A 67 -2.56 -10.60 -0.72
CA GLU A 67 -3.53 -9.79 0.02
C GLU A 67 -4.19 -10.56 1.19
N GLU A 68 -4.25 -11.91 1.14
CA GLU A 68 -4.73 -12.76 2.24
C GLU A 68 -3.96 -12.55 3.55
N PHE A 69 -2.68 -12.19 3.47
CA PHE A 69 -1.84 -11.96 4.65
C PHE A 69 -2.12 -10.61 5.34
N LYS A 70 -3.02 -9.79 4.79
CA LYS A 70 -3.31 -8.42 5.26
C LYS A 70 -2.03 -7.59 5.44
N ALA A 71 -1.03 -7.86 4.60
CA ALA A 71 0.22 -7.13 4.58
C ALA A 71 0.01 -5.72 4.00
N ARG A 72 0.86 -4.77 4.41
CA ARG A 72 0.82 -3.42 3.85
C ARG A 72 1.64 -3.37 2.57
N PRO A 73 1.04 -3.04 1.42
CA PRO A 73 1.81 -2.85 0.21
C PRO A 73 2.68 -1.60 0.33
N HIS A 74 3.80 -1.61 -0.39
CA HIS A 74 4.71 -0.48 -0.42
C HIS A 74 4.12 0.64 -1.29
N TRP A 75 3.98 1.86 -0.74
CA TRP A 75 3.39 3.01 -1.42
C TRP A 75 4.01 3.32 -2.79
N GLY A 76 5.34 3.24 -2.89
CA GLY A 76 6.09 3.50 -4.12
C GLY A 76 6.24 2.32 -5.09
N LYS A 77 5.48 1.23 -4.92
CA LYS A 77 5.52 0.05 -5.81
C LYS A 77 4.12 -0.22 -6.37
N ASN A 78 4.03 -1.11 -7.36
CA ASN A 78 2.75 -1.54 -7.90
C ASN A 78 1.87 -2.13 -6.80
N ASN A 79 0.67 -1.57 -6.62
CA ASN A 79 -0.31 -2.02 -5.65
C ASN A 79 -1.72 -1.68 -6.13
N ARG A 80 -2.72 -2.33 -5.52
CA ARG A 80 -4.15 -2.10 -5.80
C ARG A 80 -4.83 -1.41 -4.62
N LEU A 81 -4.11 -0.52 -3.93
CA LEU A 81 -4.71 0.18 -2.80
C LEU A 81 -5.91 1.01 -3.26
N THR A 82 -6.89 1.05 -2.37
CA THR A 82 -8.09 1.88 -2.47
C THR A 82 -8.36 2.43 -1.07
N GLN A 83 -9.28 3.39 -0.95
CA GLN A 83 -9.72 3.87 0.35
C GLN A 83 -10.09 2.73 1.31
N SER A 84 -10.94 1.79 0.88
CA SER A 84 -11.37 0.64 1.71
C SER A 84 -10.17 -0.16 2.21
N LYS A 85 -9.25 -0.50 1.31
CA LYS A 85 -8.05 -1.28 1.68
C LYS A 85 -7.15 -0.53 2.65
N VAL A 86 -7.00 0.79 2.49
CA VAL A 86 -6.22 1.61 3.41
C VAL A 86 -6.87 1.61 4.81
N GLU A 87 -8.19 1.74 4.88
CA GLU A 87 -8.97 1.67 6.12
C GLU A 87 -8.91 0.27 6.78
N GLU A 88 -8.76 -0.78 5.98
CA GLU A 88 -8.64 -2.16 6.45
C GLU A 88 -7.25 -2.50 7.03
N ILE A 89 -6.17 -1.88 6.54
CA ILE A 89 -4.77 -2.27 6.88
C ILE A 89 -4.05 -1.30 7.84
N TYR A 90 -4.62 -0.11 8.06
CA TYR A 90 -4.09 0.89 8.99
C TYR A 90 -5.05 1.14 10.16
N PRO A 91 -4.54 1.29 11.40
CA PRO A 91 -5.39 1.63 12.53
C PRO A 91 -6.10 2.97 12.33
N ALA A 92 -7.39 3.03 12.69
CA ALA A 92 -8.22 4.24 12.55
C ALA A 92 -7.59 5.48 13.21
N ASP A 93 -6.97 5.31 14.38
CA ASP A 93 -6.26 6.39 15.07
C ASP A 93 -5.05 6.90 14.29
N SER A 94 -4.33 6.03 13.61
CA SER A 94 -3.20 6.41 12.76
C SER A 94 -3.69 7.18 11.54
N LEU A 95 -4.75 6.70 10.88
CA LEU A 95 -5.41 7.39 9.77
C LEU A 95 -5.90 8.78 10.17
N LYS A 96 -6.56 8.89 11.33
CA LYS A 96 -7.06 10.16 11.87
C LYS A 96 -5.92 11.15 12.15
N LYS A 97 -4.86 10.70 12.83
CA LYS A 97 -3.70 11.56 13.16
C LYS A 97 -2.96 12.01 11.90
N TRP A 98 -2.72 11.09 10.97
CA TRP A 98 -2.11 11.42 9.68
C TRP A 98 -2.97 12.41 8.90
N GLY A 99 -4.28 12.16 8.78
CA GLY A 99 -5.20 13.04 8.05
C GLY A 99 -5.28 14.44 8.66
N ALA A 100 -5.19 14.57 9.98
CA ALA A 100 -5.13 15.87 10.64
C ALA A 100 -3.88 16.66 10.24
N VAL A 101 -2.70 16.02 10.24
CA VAL A 101 -1.44 16.63 9.79
C VAL A 101 -1.51 16.97 8.30
N TYR A 102 -2.00 16.05 7.48
CA TYR A 102 -2.12 16.24 6.04
C TYR A 102 -2.98 17.46 5.70
N ARG A 103 -4.14 17.64 6.35
CA ARG A 103 -4.98 18.84 6.15
C ARG A 103 -4.30 20.15 6.53
N ILE A 104 -3.49 20.15 7.59
CA ILE A 104 -2.79 21.35 8.04
C ILE A 104 -1.78 21.82 6.97
N PHE A 105 -1.02 20.88 6.41
CA PHE A 105 0.05 21.19 5.46
C PHE A 105 -0.41 21.22 3.99
N ASN A 106 -1.55 20.62 3.67
CA ASN A 106 -2.14 20.60 2.34
C ASN A 106 -3.43 21.44 2.27
N ARG A 107 -3.47 22.59 2.95
CA ARG A 107 -4.65 23.45 2.98
C ARG A 107 -5.05 23.87 1.56
N GLY A 108 -6.30 23.60 1.18
CA GLY A 108 -6.80 23.86 -0.17
C GLY A 108 -6.43 22.80 -1.22
N GLY A 109 -5.79 21.69 -0.81
CA GLY A 109 -5.51 20.55 -1.68
C GLY A 109 -4.47 20.73 -2.80
N PRO A 110 -3.47 21.64 -2.75
CA PRO A 110 -2.50 21.78 -3.84
C PRO A 110 -1.66 20.52 -4.13
N PHE A 111 -1.58 19.58 -3.18
CA PHE A 111 -0.84 18.32 -3.33
C PHE A 111 -1.74 17.10 -3.62
N GLU A 112 -2.99 17.33 -4.08
CA GLU A 112 -3.89 16.25 -4.47
C GLU A 112 -3.66 15.77 -5.90
N ASN A 113 -3.86 14.46 -6.11
CA ASN A 113 -3.85 13.83 -7.42
C ASN A 113 -4.78 12.61 -7.48
N ARG A 114 -4.86 11.94 -8.64
CA ARG A 114 -5.67 10.72 -8.79
C ARG A 114 -5.30 9.64 -7.79
N PHE A 115 -4.03 9.53 -7.43
CA PHE A 115 -3.59 8.58 -6.42
C PHE A 115 -4.13 8.92 -5.03
N THR A 116 -3.97 10.17 -4.54
CA THR A 116 -4.50 10.58 -3.23
C THR A 116 -6.03 10.53 -3.18
N TYR A 117 -6.70 10.81 -4.30
CA TYR A 117 -8.14 10.60 -4.47
C TYR A 117 -8.53 9.12 -4.29
N ASN A 118 -7.87 8.20 -5.00
CA ASN A 118 -8.15 6.77 -4.92
C ASN A 118 -7.91 6.20 -3.51
N MET A 119 -6.96 6.77 -2.76
CA MET A 119 -6.71 6.42 -1.36
C MET A 119 -7.74 7.02 -0.38
N GLY A 120 -8.65 7.87 -0.86
CA GLY A 120 -9.67 8.54 -0.04
C GLY A 120 -9.17 9.79 0.69
N PHE A 121 -7.94 10.25 0.44
CA PHE A 121 -7.38 11.41 1.12
C PHE A 121 -7.96 12.74 0.62
N ALA A 122 -8.39 12.80 -0.65
CA ALA A 122 -9.05 13.99 -1.20
C ALA A 122 -10.35 14.35 -0.48
N LYS A 123 -11.04 13.37 0.14
CA LYS A 123 -12.26 13.59 0.95
C LYS A 123 -12.01 14.41 2.23
N LEU A 124 -10.75 14.65 2.57
CA LEU A 124 -10.37 15.50 3.68
C LEU A 124 -10.57 17.00 3.39
N PHE A 125 -10.93 17.35 2.15
CA PHE A 125 -11.11 18.73 1.68
C PHE A 125 -12.50 18.92 1.06
N ASP A 126 -13.02 20.15 1.16
CA ASP A 126 -14.39 20.50 0.72
C ASP A 126 -14.55 20.57 -0.81
N HIS A 127 -13.44 20.66 -1.54
CA HIS A 127 -13.40 20.72 -3.00
C HIS A 127 -12.37 19.70 -3.54
N PRO A 128 -12.74 18.42 -3.66
CA PRO A 128 -11.88 17.45 -4.33
C PRO A 128 -11.66 17.88 -5.79
N ILE A 129 -10.43 17.73 -6.29
CA ILE A 129 -10.11 18.02 -7.69
C ILE A 129 -10.80 16.96 -8.56
N ASP A 130 -11.89 17.33 -9.24
CA ASP A 130 -12.69 16.41 -10.07
C ASP A 130 -11.97 16.03 -11.38
N GLU A 131 -11.07 16.88 -11.90
CA GLU A 131 -10.31 16.63 -13.12
C GLU A 131 -8.84 17.01 -12.95
N GLN A 132 -7.94 16.05 -13.19
CA GLN A 132 -6.51 16.33 -13.28
C GLN A 132 -6.14 16.86 -14.67
N PRO A 133 -5.19 17.81 -14.77
CA PRO A 133 -4.58 18.13 -16.05
C PRO A 133 -3.96 16.87 -16.66
N SER A 134 -4.20 16.62 -17.95
CA SER A 134 -3.49 15.57 -18.68
C SER A 134 -1.99 15.88 -18.68
N ALA A 135 -1.18 14.89 -18.27
CA ALA A 135 0.27 14.93 -18.37
C ALA A 135 0.77 15.04 -19.81
#